data_AF-A0A4S4MXE5-F1
#
_entry.id   AF-A0A4S4MXE5-F1
#
_cell.length_a   1.000
_cell.length_b   1.000
_cell.length_c   1.000
_cell.angle_alpha   90.00
_cell.angle_beta   90.00
_cell.angle_gamma   90.00
#
_symmetry.space_group_name_H-M   'P 1'
#
loop_
_entity.id
_entity.type
_entity.pdbx_description
1 polymer ?
#
loop_
_entity_poly.entity_id
_entity_poly.type
_entity_poly.pdbx_seq_one_letter_code
_entity_poly.pdbx_strand_id
1 'polypeptide(L)'
;MLAFVLSFLPVAISIRAHSCRSSPKFNRSAEPHLSLLCEKHLAVESDSFVVVSGSDSAPLSDSGHLPTDVRPLRYEVEVITDLNQLTFKGVVTIRLDVLKATYVLTFHSSGLQVGFRKLLASHDGHTQEVSIRKVTTDVRKELMTLHLSDELHASRSHAELVLDFGNELANGQGGYGRVKWEDGREEYYAFTQLAVVQHGTSEDYTRVKDIAQNKSSASTRIAALRALGASSDLELANQTWEYIMANTLGQDLAYLVIGLKENRKTRKFLARKFKENYDELAG
;
A
#
# COMPACT_ATOMS: atom_id res chain seq x y z
N MET A 1 16.74 -34.09 1.30
CA MET A 1 18.16 -33.73 1.49
C MET A 1 18.47 -32.60 0.52
N LEU A 2 18.60 -31.37 1.05
CA LEU A 2 19.14 -30.10 0.48
C LEU A 2 18.70 -29.68 -0.95
N ALA A 3 18.35 -28.43 -1.28
CA ALA A 3 18.74 -27.10 -0.80
C ALA A 3 17.61 -26.09 -1.16
N PHE A 4 17.15 -25.19 -0.27
CA PHE A 4 17.69 -23.84 0.00
C PHE A 4 17.80 -22.93 -1.24
N VAL A 5 16.81 -22.04 -1.44
CA VAL A 5 16.96 -20.57 -1.58
C VAL A 5 15.61 -19.92 -1.23
N LEU A 6 15.38 -19.66 0.07
CA LEU A 6 14.36 -18.72 0.55
C LEU A 6 15.11 -17.71 1.41
N SER A 7 15.48 -16.58 0.81
CA SER A 7 15.98 -15.41 1.53
C SER A 7 15.09 -14.21 1.22
N PHE A 8 13.82 -14.34 1.58
CA PHE A 8 13.06 -13.21 2.09
C PHE A 8 12.95 -13.46 3.59
N LEU A 9 13.60 -12.62 4.40
CA LEU A 9 13.25 -12.58 5.82
C LEU A 9 11.74 -12.27 5.89
N PRO A 10 10.91 -13.15 6.48
CA PRO A 10 9.49 -12.92 6.55
C PRO A 10 9.27 -11.79 7.56
N VAL A 11 9.03 -10.57 7.07
CA VAL A 11 8.45 -9.53 7.91
C VAL A 11 7.05 -10.02 8.27
N ALA A 12 6.83 -10.32 9.56
CA ALA A 12 5.51 -10.71 10.03
C ALA A 12 4.58 -9.50 9.89
N ILE A 13 3.50 -9.67 9.13
CA ILE A 13 2.43 -8.68 9.01
C ILE A 13 1.21 -9.27 9.70
N SER A 14 0.75 -8.62 10.78
CA SER A 14 -0.51 -8.95 11.42
C SER A 14 -1.54 -7.90 11.03
N ILE A 15 -2.63 -8.33 10.39
CA ILE A 15 -3.73 -7.45 9.96
C ILE A 15 -4.97 -7.81 10.77
N ARG A 16 -5.54 -6.82 11.46
CA ARG A 16 -6.85 -6.93 12.09
C ARG A 16 -7.82 -5.98 11.41
N ALA A 17 -8.87 -6.53 10.81
CA ALA A 17 -9.91 -5.77 10.15
C ALA A 17 -11.20 -5.82 10.98
N HIS A 18 -11.78 -4.66 11.26
CA HIS A 18 -13.07 -4.52 11.92
C HIS A 18 -14.06 -3.85 10.96
N SER A 19 -15.14 -4.55 10.62
CA SER A 19 -16.25 -4.00 9.83
C SER A 19 -17.34 -3.52 10.79
N CYS A 20 -17.63 -2.21 10.79
CA CYS A 20 -18.76 -1.67 11.55
C CYS A 20 -20.01 -1.65 10.65
N ARG A 21 -20.98 -2.54 10.91
CA ARG A 21 -22.30 -2.51 10.27
C ARG A 21 -23.29 -1.91 11.27
N SER A 22 -23.73 -0.68 11.05
CA SER A 22 -24.88 -0.14 11.77
C SER A 22 -26.16 -0.74 11.18
N SER A 23 -26.77 -1.70 11.88
CA SER A 23 -28.07 -2.25 11.51
C SER A 23 -29.20 -1.28 11.91
N PRO A 24 -30.24 -1.07 11.08
CA PRO A 24 -31.46 -0.41 11.52
C PRO A 24 -32.23 -1.36 12.46
N LYS A 25 -32.48 -0.91 13.69
CA LYS A 25 -33.14 -1.67 14.75
C LYS A 25 -34.59 -1.99 14.37
N PHE A 26 -34.92 -3.28 14.26
CA PHE A 26 -36.31 -3.75 14.33
C PHE A 26 -36.68 -3.93 15.80
N ASN A 27 -37.73 -3.24 16.24
CA ASN A 27 -38.16 -3.16 17.63
C ASN A 27 -39.04 -4.37 17.99
N ARG A 28 -38.71 -5.11 19.08
CA ARG A 28 -39.67 -5.88 19.91
C ARG A 28 -39.06 -6.14 21.30
N SER A 29 -39.53 -5.37 22.28
CA SER A 29 -39.85 -5.75 23.67
C SER A 29 -39.18 -7.00 24.27
N ALA A 30 -38.18 -6.80 25.13
CA ALA A 30 -38.06 -7.33 26.51
C ALA A 30 -36.59 -7.25 27.00
N GLU A 31 -36.35 -6.50 28.08
CA GLU A 31 -35.11 -6.49 28.89
C GLU A 31 -35.22 -7.50 30.06
N PRO A 32 -34.16 -7.83 30.85
CA PRO A 32 -32.91 -7.09 31.07
C PRO A 32 -31.59 -7.92 31.08
N HIS A 33 -30.49 -7.19 31.30
CA HIS A 33 -29.11 -7.62 31.56
C HIS A 33 -28.21 -7.93 30.34
N LEU A 34 -27.64 -6.88 29.75
CA LEU A 34 -26.19 -6.60 29.89
C LEU A 34 -25.94 -5.14 29.47
N SER A 35 -25.65 -4.31 30.46
CA SER A 35 -25.37 -2.88 30.31
C SER A 35 -24.05 -2.64 29.55
N LEU A 36 -24.16 -1.79 28.53
CA LEU A 36 -23.22 -0.74 28.12
C LEU A 36 -21.73 -0.93 28.48
N LEU A 37 -20.92 -1.18 27.46
CA LEU A 37 -19.60 -0.53 27.31
C LEU A 37 -19.43 -0.11 25.84
N CYS A 38 -20.24 0.85 25.41
CA CYS A 38 -19.90 1.72 24.29
C CYS A 38 -19.71 3.11 24.89
N GLU A 39 -18.51 3.36 25.43
CA GLU A 39 -18.00 4.71 25.64
C GLU A 39 -16.56 4.61 26.13
N LYS A 40 -15.63 5.02 25.26
CA LYS A 40 -14.63 6.04 25.56
C LYS A 40 -14.18 6.59 24.21
N HIS A 41 -14.83 7.68 23.82
CA HIS A 41 -14.24 8.67 22.93
C HIS A 41 -12.87 9.05 23.53
N LEU A 42 -11.80 8.50 22.99
CA LEU A 42 -10.50 9.15 23.07
C LEU A 42 -10.53 10.24 22.00
N ALA A 43 -10.86 11.45 22.45
CA ALA A 43 -10.54 12.66 21.72
C ALA A 43 -9.05 12.59 21.37
N VAL A 44 -8.75 12.42 20.08
CA VAL A 44 -7.41 12.67 19.58
C VAL A 44 -7.33 14.18 19.44
N GLU A 45 -6.66 14.83 20.40
CA GLU A 45 -6.22 16.21 20.23
C GLU A 45 -5.33 16.23 18.98
N SER A 46 -5.86 16.79 17.90
CA SER A 46 -5.12 17.03 16.67
C SER A 46 -4.25 18.26 16.90
N ASP A 47 -3.03 18.06 17.39
CA ASP A 47 -2.02 19.09 17.26
C ASP A 47 -1.73 19.28 15.77
N SER A 48 -2.19 20.42 15.26
CA SER A 48 -1.99 20.86 13.89
C SER A 48 -0.50 21.03 13.62
N PHE A 49 0.08 20.22 12.75
CA PHE A 49 1.43 20.46 12.24
C PHE A 49 1.41 20.91 10.78
N VAL A 50 2.22 21.92 10.49
CA VAL A 50 2.29 22.60 9.20
C VAL A 50 2.95 21.67 8.18
N VAL A 51 2.20 21.26 7.15
CA VAL A 51 2.74 20.63 5.95
C VAL A 51 3.48 21.71 5.16
N VAL A 52 4.81 21.74 5.25
CA VAL A 52 5.64 22.61 4.41
C VAL A 52 6.06 21.83 3.18
N SER A 53 5.50 22.18 2.02
CA SER A 53 6.03 21.77 0.72
C SER A 53 7.35 22.52 0.47
N GLY A 54 8.47 21.91 0.89
CA GLY A 54 9.81 22.43 0.65
C GLY A 54 10.72 21.34 0.11
N SER A 55 11.39 21.63 -1.01
CA SER A 55 12.41 20.78 -1.62
C SER A 55 13.68 20.77 -0.78
N ASP A 56 13.78 19.86 0.16
CA ASP A 56 15.06 19.37 0.67
C ASP A 56 14.94 17.86 0.80
N SER A 57 15.40 17.16 -0.24
CA SER A 57 15.32 15.71 -0.36
C SER A 57 16.30 15.06 0.61
N ALA A 58 15.79 14.22 1.52
CA ALA A 58 16.58 13.06 1.94
C ALA A 58 16.78 12.17 0.70
N PRO A 59 18.00 11.70 0.41
CA PRO A 59 18.26 11.05 -0.87
C PRO A 59 17.63 9.65 -0.85
N LEU A 60 16.78 9.38 -1.84
CA LEU A 60 16.69 8.02 -2.36
C LEU A 60 18.10 7.55 -2.73
N SER A 61 18.34 6.25 -2.65
CA SER A 61 19.52 5.70 -3.31
C SER A 61 19.50 6.03 -4.81
N ASP A 62 20.66 6.11 -5.46
CA ASP A 62 20.77 6.39 -6.91
C ASP A 62 19.93 5.43 -7.78
N SER A 63 19.56 4.27 -7.25
CA SER A 63 18.71 3.25 -7.88
C SER A 63 17.20 3.46 -7.71
N GLY A 64 16.76 4.51 -7.00
CA GLY A 64 15.35 4.77 -6.74
C GLY A 64 14.76 3.95 -5.59
N HIS A 65 15.57 3.16 -4.87
CA HIS A 65 15.15 2.43 -3.68
C HIS A 65 15.26 3.27 -2.41
N LEU A 66 14.46 2.90 -1.40
CA LEU A 66 14.56 3.48 -0.06
C LEU A 66 15.98 3.27 0.52
N PRO A 67 16.45 4.20 1.38
CA PRO A 67 17.68 4.01 2.14
C PRO A 67 17.69 2.69 2.93
N THR A 68 18.84 2.05 3.00
CA THR A 68 19.02 0.77 3.72
C THR A 68 19.45 0.94 5.17
N ASP A 69 19.39 2.17 5.68
CA ASP A 69 19.85 2.52 7.03
C ASP A 69 18.95 1.95 8.12
N VAL A 70 17.66 1.75 7.79
CA VAL A 70 16.66 1.20 8.69
C VAL A 70 15.87 0.13 7.95
N ARG A 71 15.59 -0.99 8.61
CA ARG A 71 14.84 -2.11 8.05
C ARG A 71 13.62 -2.43 8.89
N PRO A 72 12.42 -2.59 8.30
CA PRO A 72 11.25 -3.05 9.05
C PRO A 72 11.38 -4.52 9.44
N LEU A 73 11.00 -4.82 10.68
CA LEU A 73 10.97 -6.18 11.25
C LEU A 73 9.54 -6.73 11.33
N ARG A 74 8.58 -5.89 11.70
CA ARG A 74 7.19 -6.28 11.90
C ARG A 74 6.25 -5.10 11.69
N TYR A 75 5.11 -5.39 11.06
CA TYR A 75 3.98 -4.47 10.97
C TYR A 75 2.80 -5.04 11.76
N GLU A 76 2.20 -4.19 12.58
CA GLU A 76 0.90 -4.43 13.20
C GLU A 76 -0.05 -3.38 12.62
N VAL A 77 -1.01 -3.84 11.82
CA VAL A 77 -1.91 -2.97 11.06
C VAL A 77 -3.34 -3.23 11.52
N GLU A 78 -3.98 -2.17 12.01
CA GLU A 78 -5.39 -2.18 12.36
C GLU A 78 -6.15 -1.25 11.41
N VAL A 79 -7.22 -1.77 10.79
CA VAL A 79 -8.05 -1.00 9.86
C VAL A 79 -9.51 -1.06 10.31
N ILE A 80 -10.11 0.12 10.40
CA ILE A 80 -11.53 0.34 10.65
C ILE A 80 -12.13 0.95 9.40
N THR A 81 -13.14 0.30 8.85
CA THR A 81 -13.75 0.67 7.58
C THR A 81 -15.21 1.04 7.77
N ASP A 82 -15.57 2.23 7.28
CA ASP A 82 -16.95 2.71 7.24
C ASP A 82 -17.46 2.63 5.79
N LEU A 83 -18.32 1.65 5.52
CA LEU A 83 -18.92 1.44 4.21
C LEU A 83 -20.14 2.35 3.93
N ASN A 84 -20.60 3.11 4.93
CA ASN A 84 -21.64 4.13 4.72
C ASN A 84 -21.00 5.46 4.29
N GLN A 85 -19.91 5.85 4.96
CA GLN A 85 -19.14 7.04 4.63
C GLN A 85 -18.10 6.79 3.53
N LEU A 86 -17.85 5.52 3.21
CA LEU A 86 -16.86 5.08 2.21
C LEU A 86 -15.46 5.56 2.57
N THR A 87 -15.12 5.51 3.87
CA THR A 87 -13.82 5.91 4.41
C THR A 87 -13.19 4.77 5.21
N PHE A 88 -11.89 4.92 5.48
CA PHE A 88 -11.19 4.07 6.41
C PHE A 88 -10.22 4.87 7.25
N LYS A 89 -10.01 4.39 8.46
CA LYS A 89 -8.96 4.86 9.38
C LYS A 89 -8.23 3.65 9.94
N GLY A 90 -6.99 3.84 10.32
CA GLY A 90 -6.18 2.77 10.86
C GLY A 90 -4.99 3.28 11.64
N VAL A 91 -4.38 2.35 12.35
CA VAL A 91 -3.12 2.55 13.06
C VAL A 91 -2.15 1.52 12.53
N VAL A 92 -0.93 1.95 12.26
CA VAL A 92 0.18 1.05 11.96
C VAL A 92 1.28 1.25 12.99
N THR A 93 1.69 0.15 13.61
CA THR A 93 2.90 0.07 14.43
C THR A 93 3.96 -0.68 13.63
N ILE A 94 5.09 -0.01 13.39
CA ILE A 94 6.22 -0.54 12.62
C ILE A 94 7.39 -0.72 13.57
N ARG A 95 7.82 -1.96 13.77
CA ARG A 95 9.07 -2.26 14.45
C ARG A 95 10.21 -2.24 13.46
N LEU A 96 11.26 -1.51 13.79
CA LEU A 96 12.38 -1.17 12.92
C LEU A 96 13.69 -1.63 13.57
N ASP A 97 14.61 -2.10 12.72
CA ASP A 97 16.00 -2.41 13.04
C ASP A 97 16.89 -1.32 12.45
N VAL A 98 17.70 -0.66 13.28
CA VAL A 98 18.54 0.47 12.86
C VAL A 98 19.93 -0.04 12.52
N LEU A 99 20.20 -0.15 11.22
CA LEU A 99 21.43 -0.72 10.68
C LEU A 99 22.55 0.31 10.58
N LYS A 100 22.20 1.57 10.30
CA LYS A 100 23.12 2.71 10.27
C LYS A 100 22.53 3.90 11.01
N ALA A 101 23.41 4.71 11.60
CA ALA A 101 23.00 5.85 12.38
C ALA A 101 22.30 6.87 11.47
N THR A 102 21.14 7.37 11.88
CA THR A 102 20.34 8.26 11.04
C THR A 102 19.46 9.22 11.83
N TYR A 103 19.27 10.42 11.29
CA TYR A 103 18.28 11.41 11.75
C TYR A 103 17.04 11.44 10.85
N VAL A 104 16.92 10.48 9.94
CA VAL A 104 15.91 10.50 8.88
C VAL A 104 15.28 9.13 8.69
N LEU A 105 13.96 9.10 8.66
CA LEU A 105 13.18 7.93 8.26
C LEU A 105 12.41 8.25 6.98
N THR A 106 12.64 7.47 5.92
CA THR A 106 11.94 7.62 4.64
C THR A 106 11.15 6.35 4.35
N PHE A 107 9.86 6.50 4.02
CA PHE A 107 8.98 5.38 3.68
C PHE A 107 7.98 5.77 2.60
N HIS A 108 7.35 4.76 2.00
CA HIS A 108 6.33 4.99 0.98
C HIS A 108 5.02 5.49 1.59
N SER A 109 4.44 6.52 0.98
CA SER A 109 3.10 7.02 1.29
C SER A 109 2.49 7.63 0.03
N SER A 110 1.33 7.11 -0.39
CA SER A 110 0.60 7.58 -1.56
C SER A 110 -0.88 7.69 -1.23
N GLY A 111 -1.46 8.87 -1.44
CA GLY A 111 -2.88 9.10 -1.26
C GLY A 111 -3.41 8.76 0.14
N LEU A 112 -2.62 9.01 1.19
CA LEU A 112 -3.02 8.78 2.58
C LEU A 112 -2.89 10.08 3.38
N GLN A 113 -3.85 10.31 4.28
CA GLN A 113 -3.67 11.24 5.39
C GLN A 113 -2.93 10.47 6.49
N VAL A 114 -1.75 10.95 6.88
CA VAL A 114 -0.90 10.28 7.88
C VAL A 114 -0.77 11.19 9.11
N GLY A 115 -1.09 10.64 10.28
CA GLY A 115 -0.86 11.27 11.57
C GLY A 115 0.26 10.58 12.32
N PHE A 116 1.08 11.34 13.04
CA PHE A 116 2.17 10.79 13.84
C PHE A 116 1.70 10.66 15.28
N ARG A 117 1.81 9.45 15.86
CA ARG A 117 1.51 9.23 17.28
C ARG A 117 2.77 9.31 18.12
N LYS A 118 3.76 8.47 17.81
CA LYS A 118 5.01 8.38 18.56
C LYS A 118 6.10 7.66 17.75
N LEU A 119 7.34 7.95 18.11
CA LEU A 119 8.52 7.20 17.70
C LEU A 119 9.33 6.87 18.94
N LEU A 120 9.41 5.59 19.30
CA LEU A 120 10.23 5.12 20.41
C LEU A 120 11.54 4.55 19.85
N ALA A 121 12.68 5.03 20.33
CA ALA A 121 13.99 4.50 20.00
C ALA A 121 14.59 3.83 21.23
N SER A 122 15.11 2.62 21.06
CA SER A 122 15.73 1.83 22.12
C SER A 122 17.17 1.51 21.75
N HIS A 123 18.12 1.97 22.55
CA HIS A 123 19.55 1.71 22.38
C HIS A 123 20.18 1.36 23.73
N ASP A 124 20.98 0.29 23.77
CA ASP A 124 21.67 -0.19 24.99
C ASP A 124 20.76 -0.36 26.22
N GLY A 125 19.51 -0.77 26.00
CA GLY A 125 18.52 -1.00 27.05
C GLY A 125 17.80 0.27 27.54
N HIS A 126 18.15 1.44 26.99
CA HIS A 126 17.44 2.69 27.25
C HIS A 126 16.46 2.98 26.10
N THR A 127 15.20 3.22 26.47
CA THR A 127 14.15 3.62 25.52
C THR A 127 13.79 5.08 25.74
N GLN A 128 13.76 5.84 24.66
CA GLN A 128 13.33 7.23 24.66
C GLN A 128 12.35 7.50 23.53
N GLU A 129 11.49 8.49 23.71
CA GLU A 129 10.66 9.01 22.63
C GLU A 129 11.44 10.06 21.83
N VAL A 130 11.44 9.93 20.51
CA VAL A 130 12.15 10.81 19.58
C VAL A 130 11.13 11.71 18.90
N SER A 131 11.36 13.02 18.96
CA SER A 131 10.46 14.00 18.35
C SER A 131 10.71 14.13 16.85
N ILE A 132 9.65 14.41 16.10
CA ILE A 132 9.74 14.70 14.66
C ILE A 132 9.83 16.21 14.48
N ARG A 133 10.95 16.69 13.93
CA ARG A 133 11.17 18.13 13.68
C ARG A 133 10.47 18.62 12.43
N LYS A 134 10.49 17.81 11.37
CA LYS A 134 9.97 18.17 10.06
C LYS A 134 9.49 16.92 9.33
N VAL A 135 8.43 17.09 8.56
CA VAL A 135 7.93 16.08 7.63
C VAL A 135 8.01 16.66 6.23
N THR A 136 8.59 15.90 5.29
CA THR A 136 8.58 16.23 3.86
C THR A 136 7.89 15.13 3.08
N THR A 137 7.25 15.51 1.97
CA THR A 137 6.50 14.57 1.12
C THR A 137 6.83 14.83 -0.34
N ASP A 138 7.25 13.78 -1.05
CA ASP A 138 7.40 13.77 -2.49
C ASP A 138 6.24 12.98 -3.09
N VAL A 139 5.21 13.69 -3.54
CA VAL A 139 4.00 13.08 -4.12
C VAL A 139 4.31 12.30 -5.41
N ARG A 140 5.31 12.71 -6.17
CA ARG A 140 5.65 12.05 -7.44
C ARG A 140 6.34 10.72 -7.21
N LYS A 141 7.19 10.65 -6.19
CA LYS A 141 7.92 9.44 -5.80
C LYS A 141 7.19 8.61 -4.75
N GLU A 142 6.04 9.10 -4.27
CA GLU A 142 5.23 8.47 -3.23
C GLU A 142 6.04 8.25 -1.94
N LEU A 143 6.80 9.27 -1.52
CA LEU A 143 7.66 9.22 -0.35
C LEU A 143 7.21 10.20 0.71
N MET A 144 7.30 9.76 1.96
CA MET A 144 7.24 10.58 3.15
C MET A 144 8.53 10.42 3.94
N THR A 145 9.09 11.55 4.36
CA THR A 145 10.37 11.62 5.07
C THR A 145 10.18 12.35 6.39
N LEU A 146 10.61 11.72 7.48
CA LEU A 146 10.62 12.28 8.82
C LEU A 146 12.04 12.71 9.16
N HIS A 147 12.20 13.97 9.54
CA HIS A 147 13.44 14.48 10.10
C HIS A 147 13.31 14.51 11.62
N LEU A 148 14.21 13.80 12.29
CA LEU A 148 14.15 13.51 13.73
C LEU A 148 14.93 14.55 14.54
N SER A 149 14.55 14.70 15.82
CA SER A 149 15.28 15.56 16.75
C SER A 149 16.60 14.96 17.21
N ASP A 150 16.64 13.64 17.32
CA ASP A 150 17.73 12.87 17.89
C ASP A 150 18.13 11.75 16.92
N GLU A 151 19.38 11.32 17.01
CA GLU A 151 19.91 10.26 16.16
C GLU A 151 19.32 8.92 16.57
N LEU A 152 18.87 8.14 15.60
CA LEU A 152 18.69 6.71 15.79
C LEU A 152 20.07 6.06 15.66
N HIS A 153 20.63 5.61 16.78
CA HIS A 153 21.95 4.98 16.79
C HIS A 153 21.95 3.62 16.07
N ALA A 154 23.07 3.28 15.44
CA ALA A 154 23.29 1.99 14.81
C ALA A 154 23.62 0.90 15.84
N SER A 155 23.43 -0.37 15.46
CA SER A 155 23.81 -1.56 16.22
C SER A 155 23.05 -1.75 17.54
N ARG A 156 22.46 -2.93 17.74
CA ARG A 156 21.66 -3.26 18.94
C ARG A 156 20.55 -2.23 19.24
N SER A 157 20.10 -1.53 18.21
CA SER A 157 19.12 -0.46 18.29
C SER A 157 17.87 -0.86 17.53
N HIS A 158 16.71 -0.64 18.14
CA HIS A 158 15.42 -0.82 17.51
C HIS A 158 14.57 0.42 17.70
N ALA A 159 13.67 0.65 16.75
CA ALA A 159 12.69 1.72 16.86
C ALA A 159 11.27 1.18 16.65
N GLU A 160 10.30 1.81 17.29
CA GLU A 160 8.87 1.55 17.10
C GLU A 160 8.20 2.84 16.65
N LEU A 161 7.79 2.87 15.38
CA LEU A 161 7.09 3.98 14.77
C LEU A 161 5.59 3.68 14.77
N VAL A 162 4.79 4.58 15.35
CA VAL A 162 3.33 4.45 15.38
C VAL A 162 2.69 5.59 14.61
N LEU A 163 1.91 5.25 13.59
CA LEU A 163 1.25 6.19 12.70
C LEU A 163 -0.26 5.93 12.66
N ASP A 164 -1.04 6.99 12.67
CA ASP A 164 -2.41 6.98 12.16
C ASP A 164 -2.38 7.10 10.64
N PHE A 165 -3.30 6.42 9.98
CA PHE A 165 -3.54 6.63 8.56
C PHE A 165 -5.02 6.55 8.22
N GLY A 166 -5.43 7.19 7.14
CA GLY A 166 -6.80 7.08 6.64
C GLY A 166 -7.01 7.84 5.35
N ASN A 167 -8.08 7.48 4.64
CA ASN A 167 -8.62 8.23 3.51
C ASN A 167 -10.02 7.73 3.12
N GLU A 168 -10.57 8.26 2.03
CA GLU A 168 -11.69 7.67 1.30
C GLU A 168 -11.28 6.36 0.61
N LEU A 169 -12.22 5.41 0.53
CA LEU A 169 -12.06 4.18 -0.23
C LEU A 169 -12.03 4.47 -1.73
N ALA A 170 -10.96 4.02 -2.39
CA ALA A 170 -10.79 4.21 -3.83
C ALA A 170 -11.93 3.56 -4.64
N ASN A 171 -12.44 4.27 -5.63
CA ASN A 171 -13.49 3.75 -6.53
C ASN A 171 -12.87 2.88 -7.63
N GLY A 172 -12.64 1.59 -7.34
CA GLY A 172 -12.10 0.63 -8.30
C GLY A 172 -10.67 0.88 -8.79
N GLN A 173 -9.95 1.83 -8.20
CA GLN A 173 -8.53 2.08 -8.46
C GLN A 173 -7.72 1.35 -7.38
N GLY A 174 -6.57 0.78 -7.73
CA GLY A 174 -5.75 -0.06 -6.83
C GLY A 174 -5.44 0.57 -5.47
N GLY A 175 -4.98 -0.23 -4.51
CA GLY A 175 -4.84 0.12 -3.11
C GLY A 175 -5.98 -0.44 -2.26
N TYR A 176 -6.50 0.35 -1.32
CA TYR A 176 -7.68 -0.03 -0.52
C TYR A 176 -8.93 0.65 -1.08
N GLY A 177 -9.78 -0.14 -1.72
CA GLY A 177 -10.88 0.33 -2.55
C GLY A 177 -12.23 -0.23 -2.15
N ARG A 178 -13.25 0.21 -2.86
CA ARG A 178 -14.64 -0.25 -2.75
C ARG A 178 -15.18 -0.69 -4.11
N VAL A 179 -16.10 -1.65 -4.07
CA VAL A 179 -16.90 -2.07 -5.23
C VAL A 179 -18.37 -2.08 -4.82
N LYS A 180 -19.24 -1.67 -5.73
CA LYS A 180 -20.69 -1.69 -5.55
C LYS A 180 -21.23 -3.09 -5.85
N TRP A 181 -22.21 -3.56 -5.08
CA TRP A 181 -22.94 -4.80 -5.41
C TRP A 181 -23.70 -4.67 -6.74
N GLU A 182 -23.76 -5.77 -7.48
CA GLU A 182 -24.42 -5.81 -8.81
C GLU A 182 -25.95 -5.85 -8.74
N ASP A 183 -26.52 -6.09 -7.55
CA ASP A 183 -27.96 -6.28 -7.33
C ASP A 183 -28.77 -4.97 -7.34
N GLY A 184 -28.18 -3.87 -7.81
CA GLY A 184 -28.81 -2.56 -7.92
C GLY A 184 -28.91 -1.80 -6.58
N ARG A 185 -28.48 -2.38 -5.46
CA ARG A 185 -28.50 -1.70 -4.15
C ARG A 185 -27.31 -0.75 -4.01
N GLU A 186 -27.49 0.33 -3.24
CA GLU A 186 -26.38 1.21 -2.79
C GLU A 186 -25.60 0.55 -1.65
N GLU A 187 -25.14 -0.68 -1.87
CA GLU A 187 -24.29 -1.41 -0.94
C GLU A 187 -22.89 -1.55 -1.53
N TYR A 188 -21.87 -1.39 -0.70
CA TYR A 188 -20.46 -1.51 -1.08
C TYR A 188 -19.78 -2.59 -0.26
N TYR A 189 -18.74 -3.22 -0.83
CA TYR A 189 -17.74 -3.97 -0.08
C TYR A 189 -16.36 -3.40 -0.33
N ALA A 190 -15.50 -3.47 0.68
CA ALA A 190 -14.11 -3.04 0.58
C ALA A 190 -13.22 -4.18 0.10
N PHE A 191 -12.17 -3.85 -0.65
CA PHE A 191 -11.18 -4.81 -1.14
C PHE A 191 -9.78 -4.15 -1.16
N THR A 192 -8.74 -4.98 -1.11
CA THR A 192 -7.35 -4.51 -1.21
C THR A 192 -6.69 -5.09 -2.45
N GLN A 193 -6.04 -4.26 -3.25
CA GLN A 193 -5.25 -4.66 -4.41
C GLN A 193 -3.90 -3.94 -4.38
N LEU A 194 -2.83 -4.65 -4.06
CA LEU A 194 -1.46 -4.11 -4.06
C LEU A 194 -0.78 -4.47 -5.39
N ALA A 195 -0.35 -3.48 -6.17
CA ALA A 195 0.35 -3.67 -7.43
C ALA A 195 1.79 -3.16 -7.33
N VAL A 196 2.75 -4.09 -7.21
CA VAL A 196 4.18 -3.80 -6.99
C VAL A 196 4.83 -3.11 -8.20
N VAL A 197 4.28 -3.27 -9.40
CA VAL A 197 4.93 -2.91 -10.68
C VAL A 197 4.66 -1.46 -11.11
N GLN A 198 3.71 -0.74 -10.50
CA GLN A 198 3.31 0.58 -10.98
C GLN A 198 4.48 1.58 -11.06
N HIS A 199 5.40 1.52 -10.11
CA HIS A 199 6.67 2.28 -10.11
C HIS A 199 7.89 1.35 -9.98
N GLY A 200 7.70 0.06 -10.28
CA GLY A 200 8.75 -0.95 -10.17
C GLY A 200 9.76 -0.86 -11.30
N THR A 201 10.94 -1.44 -11.07
CA THR A 201 12.00 -1.55 -12.09
C THR A 201 11.68 -2.64 -13.12
N SER A 202 12.47 -2.72 -14.20
CA SER A 202 12.39 -3.85 -15.14
C SER A 202 12.64 -5.20 -14.47
N GLU A 203 13.39 -5.23 -13.37
CA GLU A 203 13.61 -6.44 -12.58
C GLU A 203 12.32 -6.86 -11.85
N ASP A 204 11.64 -5.90 -11.22
CA ASP A 204 10.36 -6.14 -10.55
C ASP A 204 9.28 -6.60 -11.53
N TYR A 205 9.25 -6.02 -12.73
CA TYR A 205 8.39 -6.47 -13.82
C TYR A 205 8.66 -7.93 -14.19
N THR A 206 9.93 -8.31 -14.33
CA THR A 206 10.32 -9.69 -14.67
C THR A 206 9.90 -10.67 -13.57
N ARG A 207 10.09 -10.32 -12.30
CA ARG A 207 9.65 -11.13 -11.15
C ARG A 207 8.14 -11.32 -11.13
N VAL A 208 7.38 -10.25 -11.36
CA VAL A 208 5.90 -10.34 -11.38
C VAL A 208 5.40 -11.12 -12.60
N LYS A 209 6.10 -11.03 -13.73
CA LYS A 209 5.82 -11.85 -14.91
C LYS A 209 6.05 -13.33 -14.62
N ASP A 210 7.12 -13.67 -13.89
CA ASP A 210 7.39 -15.04 -13.44
C ASP A 210 6.27 -15.56 -12.51
N ILE A 211 5.83 -14.75 -11.54
CA ILE A 211 4.71 -15.08 -10.65
C ILE A 211 3.42 -15.33 -11.44
N ALA A 212 3.15 -14.55 -12.48
CA ALA A 212 1.97 -14.74 -13.33
C ALA A 212 2.02 -16.07 -14.10
N GLN A 213 3.21 -16.58 -14.42
CA GLN A 213 3.41 -17.77 -15.24
C GLN A 213 3.58 -19.06 -14.41
N ASN A 214 4.21 -18.98 -13.23
CA ASN A 214 4.58 -20.14 -12.43
C ASN A 214 3.62 -20.40 -11.27
N LYS A 215 3.04 -21.62 -11.20
CA LYS A 215 2.35 -22.29 -10.05
C LYS A 215 1.69 -21.40 -8.97
N SER A 216 1.18 -20.25 -9.36
CA SER A 216 0.47 -19.32 -8.50
C SER A 216 -1.00 -19.73 -8.40
N SER A 217 -1.62 -19.49 -7.24
CA SER A 217 -3.07 -19.58 -7.12
C SER A 217 -3.74 -18.65 -8.15
N ALA A 218 -4.96 -18.98 -8.57
CA ALA A 218 -5.67 -18.19 -9.58
C ALA A 218 -5.75 -16.70 -9.22
N SER A 219 -5.99 -16.38 -7.94
CA SER A 219 -6.02 -15.01 -7.43
C SER A 219 -4.68 -14.30 -7.55
N THR A 220 -3.58 -14.96 -7.18
CA THR A 220 -2.22 -14.39 -7.28
C THR A 220 -1.83 -14.16 -8.73
N ARG A 221 -2.17 -15.08 -9.63
CA ARG A 221 -1.94 -14.92 -11.07
C ARG A 221 -2.69 -13.70 -11.62
N ILE A 222 -3.98 -13.55 -11.31
CA ILE A 222 -4.78 -12.40 -11.74
C ILE A 222 -4.20 -11.08 -11.23
N ALA A 223 -3.81 -11.03 -9.95
CA ALA A 223 -3.18 -9.85 -9.37
C ALA A 223 -1.86 -9.49 -10.07
N ALA A 224 -1.01 -10.48 -10.36
CA ALA A 224 0.24 -10.29 -11.07
C ALA A 224 0.01 -9.77 -12.50
N LEU A 225 -0.95 -10.35 -13.24
CA LEU A 225 -1.29 -9.89 -14.59
C LEU A 225 -1.80 -8.45 -14.61
N ARG A 226 -2.68 -8.07 -13.66
CA ARG A 226 -3.09 -6.67 -13.53
C ARG A 226 -1.92 -5.75 -13.19
N ALA A 227 -1.00 -6.21 -12.35
CA ALA A 227 0.17 -5.42 -11.96
C ALA A 227 1.11 -5.17 -13.15
N LEU A 228 1.33 -6.13 -14.05
CA LEU A 228 2.14 -5.92 -15.26
C LEU A 228 1.60 -4.76 -16.11
N GLY A 229 0.28 -4.67 -16.28
CA GLY A 229 -0.37 -3.56 -16.99
C GLY A 229 -0.37 -2.23 -16.22
N ALA A 230 -0.07 -2.22 -14.92
CA ALA A 230 -0.09 -1.03 -14.09
C ALA A 230 1.20 -0.19 -14.17
N SER A 231 2.25 -0.65 -14.88
CA SER A 231 3.53 0.07 -14.97
C SER A 231 3.39 1.49 -15.50
N SER A 232 4.03 2.44 -14.83
CA SER A 232 4.16 3.83 -15.30
C SER A 232 5.12 4.00 -16.47
N ASP A 233 5.97 3.00 -16.74
CA ASP A 233 6.99 3.01 -17.79
C ASP A 233 6.39 2.53 -19.12
N LEU A 234 6.53 3.34 -20.18
CA LEU A 234 6.02 3.01 -21.50
C LEU A 234 6.80 1.87 -22.18
N GLU A 235 8.06 1.64 -21.83
CA GLU A 235 8.83 0.50 -22.33
C GLU A 235 8.29 -0.81 -21.77
N LEU A 236 8.02 -0.86 -20.46
CA LEU A 236 7.39 -2.01 -19.80
C LEU A 236 5.94 -2.19 -20.28
N ALA A 237 5.22 -1.10 -20.55
CA ALA A 237 3.90 -1.17 -21.19
C ALA A 237 3.98 -1.80 -22.60
N ASN A 238 5.04 -1.51 -23.36
CA ASN A 238 5.26 -2.16 -24.65
C ASN A 238 5.60 -3.64 -24.50
N GLN A 239 6.41 -4.04 -23.52
CA GLN A 239 6.62 -5.45 -23.21
C GLN A 239 5.32 -6.16 -22.79
N THR A 240 4.44 -5.46 -22.07
CA THR A 240 3.11 -5.99 -21.70
C THR A 240 2.25 -6.19 -22.95
N TRP A 241 2.28 -5.24 -23.89
CA TRP A 241 1.58 -5.34 -25.17
C TRP A 241 2.10 -6.50 -26.02
N GLU A 242 3.41 -6.66 -26.15
CA GLU A 242 4.01 -7.79 -26.87
C GLU A 242 3.61 -9.13 -26.23
N TYR A 243 3.54 -9.17 -24.90
CA TYR A 243 3.07 -10.35 -24.18
C TYR A 243 1.58 -10.65 -24.45
N ILE A 244 0.74 -9.62 -24.58
CA ILE A 244 -0.66 -9.76 -24.99
C ILE A 244 -0.74 -10.36 -26.40
N MET A 245 -0.01 -9.78 -27.36
CA MET A 245 -0.03 -10.23 -28.76
C MET A 245 0.54 -11.63 -28.94
N ALA A 246 1.51 -12.03 -28.10
CA ALA A 246 2.10 -13.36 -28.15
C ALA A 246 1.19 -14.47 -27.55
N ASN A 247 0.17 -14.12 -26.76
CA ASN A 247 -0.58 -15.09 -25.94
C ASN A 247 -2.10 -15.06 -26.23
N THR A 248 -2.47 -15.22 -27.50
CA THR A 248 -3.77 -14.84 -28.09
C THR A 248 -5.03 -15.56 -27.62
N LEU A 249 -5.02 -16.49 -26.65
CA LEU A 249 -6.23 -17.29 -26.32
C LEU A 249 -6.45 -17.61 -24.83
N GLY A 250 -5.96 -16.77 -23.90
CA GLY A 250 -6.18 -16.97 -22.47
C GLY A 250 -7.34 -16.15 -21.88
N GLN A 251 -8.15 -16.75 -20.99
CA GLN A 251 -9.08 -16.02 -20.10
C GLN A 251 -8.39 -14.88 -19.32
N ASP A 252 -7.08 -15.00 -19.13
CA ASP A 252 -6.23 -14.15 -18.33
C ASP A 252 -5.78 -12.85 -19.04
N LEU A 253 -5.98 -12.74 -20.35
CA LEU A 253 -5.54 -11.60 -21.17
C LEU A 253 -6.32 -10.32 -20.86
N ALA A 254 -7.61 -10.46 -20.50
CA ALA A 254 -8.45 -9.35 -20.08
C ALA A 254 -7.84 -8.60 -18.89
N TYR A 255 -7.13 -9.28 -17.98
CA TYR A 255 -6.53 -8.64 -16.81
C TYR A 255 -5.33 -7.75 -17.14
N LEU A 256 -4.54 -8.12 -18.16
CA LEU A 256 -3.45 -7.27 -18.67
C LEU A 256 -4.01 -6.01 -19.33
N VAL A 257 -5.05 -6.17 -20.16
CA VAL A 257 -5.73 -5.06 -20.84
C VAL A 257 -6.40 -4.12 -19.82
N ILE A 258 -7.04 -4.67 -18.78
CA ILE A 258 -7.62 -3.89 -17.67
C ILE A 258 -6.53 -3.06 -16.98
N GLY A 259 -5.38 -3.67 -16.64
CA GLY A 259 -4.27 -2.94 -16.01
C GLY A 259 -3.79 -1.76 -16.87
N LEU A 260 -3.57 -1.99 -18.17
CA LEU A 260 -3.16 -0.94 -19.10
C LEU A 260 -4.22 0.16 -19.29
N LYS A 261 -5.51 -0.19 -19.22
CA LYS A 261 -6.65 0.74 -19.38
C LYS A 261 -6.84 1.62 -18.14
N GLU A 262 -6.78 1.05 -16.94
CA GLU A 262 -7.00 1.77 -15.68
C GLU A 262 -5.85 2.74 -15.38
N ASN A 263 -4.65 2.43 -15.86
CA ASN A 263 -3.51 3.31 -15.71
C ASN A 263 -3.57 4.53 -16.65
N ARG A 264 -3.60 5.73 -16.04
CA ARG A 264 -3.72 7.01 -16.75
C ARG A 264 -2.58 7.29 -17.73
N LYS A 265 -1.38 6.76 -17.49
CA LYS A 265 -0.21 6.93 -18.37
C LYS A 265 -0.29 6.01 -19.60
N THR A 266 -0.76 4.78 -19.43
CA THR A 266 -0.76 3.76 -20.49
C THR A 266 -2.07 3.70 -21.29
N ARG A 267 -3.18 4.25 -20.80
CA ARG A 267 -4.48 4.19 -21.52
C ARG A 267 -4.44 4.73 -22.96
N LYS A 268 -3.68 5.82 -23.20
CA LYS A 268 -3.50 6.39 -24.55
C LYS A 268 -2.57 5.51 -25.40
N PHE A 269 -1.55 4.93 -24.77
CA PHE A 269 -0.67 3.96 -25.41
C PHE A 269 -1.46 2.73 -25.87
N LEU A 270 -2.30 2.16 -25.01
CA LEU A 270 -3.16 1.02 -25.32
C LEU A 270 -4.09 1.31 -26.51
N ALA A 271 -4.78 2.45 -26.50
CA ALA A 271 -5.68 2.84 -27.60
C ALA A 271 -4.95 2.96 -28.94
N ARG A 272 -3.73 3.51 -28.94
CA ARG A 272 -2.89 3.62 -30.13
C ARG A 272 -2.45 2.24 -30.64
N LYS A 273 -1.90 1.39 -29.77
CA LYS A 273 -1.49 0.03 -30.12
C LYS A 273 -2.65 -0.80 -30.67
N PHE A 274 -3.84 -0.69 -30.06
CA PHE A 274 -5.04 -1.36 -30.57
C PHE A 274 -5.40 -0.89 -31.99
N LYS A 275 -5.33 0.42 -32.26
CA LYS A 275 -5.59 0.97 -33.60
C LYS A 275 -4.55 0.52 -34.63
N GLU A 276 -3.28 0.46 -34.24
CA GLU A 276 -2.16 0.05 -35.11
C GLU A 276 -2.23 -1.43 -35.49
N ASN A 277 -2.80 -2.29 -34.62
CA ASN A 277 -2.88 -3.73 -34.81
C ASN A 277 -4.33 -4.20 -35.02
N TYR A 278 -5.23 -3.30 -35.43
CA TYR A 278 -6.66 -3.59 -35.52
C TYR A 278 -6.95 -4.75 -36.47
N ASP A 279 -6.29 -4.78 -37.62
CA ASP A 279 -6.50 -5.82 -38.64
C ASP A 279 -6.07 -7.21 -38.15
N GLU A 280 -5.02 -7.29 -37.32
CA GLU A 280 -4.56 -8.54 -36.71
C GLU A 280 -5.49 -9.02 -35.58
N LEU A 281 -6.12 -8.09 -34.86
CA LEU A 281 -7.04 -8.39 -33.75
C LEU A 281 -8.47 -8.68 -34.22
N ALA A 282 -8.85 -8.21 -35.40
CA ALA A 282 -10.19 -8.36 -35.97
C ALA A 282 -10.31 -9.55 -36.94
N GLY A 283 -9.19 -10.12 -37.38
CA GLY A 283 -9.12 -11.33 -38.22
C GLY A 283 -9.29 -12.61 -37.41
#